data_AF-A0A7X9GNA0-F1
#
_entry.id   AF-A0A7X9GNA0-F1
#
_cell.length_a   1.000
_cell.length_b   1.000
_cell.length_c   1.000
_cell.angle_alpha   90.00
_cell.angle_beta   90.00
_cell.angle_gamma   90.00
#
_symmetry.space_group_name_H-M   'P 1'
#
loop_
_entity.id
_entity.type
_entity.pdbx_description
1 polymer ?
#
loop_
_entity_poly.entity_id
_entity_poly.type
_entity_poly.pdbx_seq_one_letter_code
_entity_poly.pdbx_strand_id
1 'polypeptide(L)' 'AGLYRMDDNETLPRFVILTQPAAPKIEFIHHRMPVILTNDYHKPWLDNQLDTQELMENTLDSLQYEPINFQPSFF' A
#
# COMPACT_ATOMS: atom_id res chain seq x y z
N ALA A 1 2.69 1.42 -2.32
CA ALA A 1 3.09 1.12 -3.71
C ALA A 1 1.92 0.49 -4.46
N GLY A 2 1.84 0.70 -5.78
CA GLY A 2 0.74 0.20 -6.60
C GLY A 2 1.14 0.09 -8.08
N LEU A 3 0.47 -0.81 -8.79
CA LEU A 3 0.63 -0.98 -10.24
C LEU A 3 -0.63 -0.47 -10.92
N TYR A 4 -0.49 0.15 -12.08
CA TYR A 4 -1.62 0.59 -12.88
C TYR A 4 -1.51 0.11 -14.32
N ARG A 5 -2.65 0.10 -15.00
CA ARG A 5 -2.74 -0.16 -16.44
C ARG A 5 -3.78 0.76 -17.05
N MET A 6 -3.48 1.24 -18.26
CA MET A 6 -4.45 1.87 -19.15
C MET A 6 -4.92 0.79 -20.13
N ASP A 7 -6.23 0.57 -20.20
CA ASP A 7 -6.80 -0.39 -21.13
C ASP A 7 -7.28 0.34 -22.38
N ASP A 8 -7.20 -0.32 -23.53
CA ASP A 8 -7.59 0.27 -24.80
C ASP A 8 -9.04 0.75 -24.75
N ASN A 9 -9.27 1.99 -25.19
CA ASN A 9 -10.57 2.68 -25.19
C ASN A 9 -11.12 3.11 -23.81
N GLU A 10 -10.33 3.03 -22.74
CA GLU A 10 -10.71 3.60 -21.44
C GLU A 10 -9.97 4.90 -21.14
N THR A 11 -10.67 5.87 -20.57
CA THR A 11 -10.10 7.17 -20.20
C THR A 11 -9.53 7.18 -18.78
N LEU A 12 -9.88 6.18 -17.96
CA LEU A 12 -9.45 6.09 -16.56
C LEU A 12 -8.57 4.86 -16.35
N PRO A 13 -7.39 5.00 -15.73
CA PRO A 13 -6.54 3.86 -15.38
C PRO A 13 -7.21 2.99 -14.32
N ARG A 14 -6.97 1.68 -14.41
CA ARG A 14 -7.15 0.77 -13.27
C ARG A 14 -5.83 0.66 -12.52
N PHE A 15 -5.91 0.57 -11.20
CA PHE A 15 -4.76 0.31 -10.37
C PHE A 15 -5.05 -0.73 -9.29
N VAL A 16 -3.97 -1.36 -8.83
CA VAL A 16 -3.96 -2.26 -7.68
C VAL A 16 -3.00 -1.73 -6.64
N ILE A 17 -3.32 -1.97 -5.38
CA ILE A 17 -2.42 -1.71 -4.26
C ILE A 17 -1.61 -2.98 -4.00
N LEU A 18 -0.28 -2.85 -3.98
CA LEU A 18 0.59 -3.94 -3.60
C LEU A 18 0.46 -4.21 -2.09
N THR A 19 0.38 -5.49 -1.72
CA THR A 19 0.26 -5.92 -0.33
C THR A 19 1.40 -6.85 0.06
N GLN A 20 1.69 -6.92 1.36
CA GLN A 20 2.67 -7.80 1.99
C GLN A 20 2.07 -8.47 3.24
N PRO A 21 2.72 -9.50 3.83
CA PRO A 21 2.34 -9.99 5.14
C PRO A 21 2.30 -8.84 6.14
N ALA A 22 1.33 -8.83 7.03
CA ALA A 22 1.24 -7.78 8.04
C ALA A 22 2.48 -7.76 8.94
N ALA A 23 2.94 -6.57 9.32
CA ALA A 23 3.97 -6.44 10.34
C ALA A 23 3.47 -7.10 11.64
N PRO A 24 4.33 -7.79 12.42
CA PRO A 24 3.89 -8.58 13.58
C PRO A 24 3.02 -7.81 14.58
N LYS A 25 3.23 -6.50 14.70
CA LYS A 25 2.47 -5.63 15.61
C LYS A 25 1.03 -5.36 15.20
N ILE A 26 0.67 -5.55 13.93
CA ILE A 26 -0.68 -5.28 13.40
C ILE A 26 -1.35 -6.50 12.77
N GLU A 27 -0.68 -7.66 12.78
CA GLU A 27 -1.21 -8.91 12.23
C GLU A 27 -2.54 -9.33 12.88
N PHE A 28 -2.75 -8.95 14.16
CA PHE A 28 -4.00 -9.18 14.87
C PHE A 28 -5.20 -8.38 14.31
N ILE A 29 -4.96 -7.29 13.56
CA ILE A 29 -6.01 -6.54 12.87
C ILE A 29 -6.36 -7.27 11.57
N HIS A 30 -5.34 -7.67 10.80
CA HIS A 30 -5.47 -8.42 9.56
C HIS A 30 -4.12 -9.02 9.14
N HIS A 31 -4.12 -10.19 8.50
CA HIS A 31 -2.90 -10.91 8.08
C HIS A 31 -2.13 -10.27 6.91
N ARG A 32 -2.67 -9.22 6.29
CA ARG A 32 -2.08 -8.50 5.14
C ARG A 32 -2.10 -7.01 5.41
N MET A 33 -1.08 -6.31 4.94
CA MET A 33 -0.98 -4.85 4.93
C MET A 33 -0.53 -4.35 3.55
N PRO A 34 -0.76 -3.07 3.21
CA PRO A 34 -0.18 -2.51 2.00
C PRO A 34 1.35 -2.42 2.10
N VAL A 35 2.04 -2.48 0.96
CA VAL A 35 3.45 -2.08 0.86
C VAL A 35 3.52 -0.56 0.98
N ILE A 36 4.10 -0.06 2.08
CA ILE A 36 4.18 1.37 2.38
C ILE A 36 5.65 1.78 2.24
N LEU A 37 5.97 2.66 1.29
CA LEU A 37 7.34 3.10 1.09
C LEU A 37 7.69 4.30 1.96
N THR A 38 8.92 4.36 2.44
CA THR A 38 9.49 5.60 3.01
C THR A 38 9.54 6.71 1.95
N ASN A 39 9.49 7.97 2.39
CA ASN A 39 9.40 9.13 1.50
C ASN A 39 10.55 9.17 0.47
N ASP A 40 11.75 8.76 0.87
CA ASP A 40 12.94 8.76 0.01
C ASP A 40 12.79 7.84 -1.21
N TYR A 41 11.90 6.83 -1.13
CA TYR A 41 11.67 5.84 -2.18
C TYR A 41 10.43 6.12 -3.04
N HIS A 42 9.68 7.19 -2.77
CA HIS A 42 8.50 7.53 -3.58
C HIS A 42 8.91 7.90 -5.02
N LYS A 43 9.92 8.75 -5.18
CA LYS A 43 10.39 9.17 -6.51
C LYS A 43 11.08 8.03 -7.28
N PRO A 44 12.03 7.29 -6.69
CA PRO A 44 12.60 6.11 -7.33
C PRO A 44 11.54 5.08 -7.77
N TRP A 45 10.49 4.87 -6.97
CA TRP A 45 9.36 4.02 -7.34
C TRP A 45 8.60 4.53 -8.58
N LEU A 46 8.23 5.81 -8.59
CA LEU A 46 7.48 6.42 -9.69
C LEU A 46 8.29 6.52 -10.99
N ASP A 47 9.61 6.69 -10.88
CA ASP A 47 10.53 6.77 -12.01
C ASP A 47 10.97 5.38 -12.53
N ASN A 48 10.43 4.29 -11.97
CA ASN A 48 10.77 2.90 -12.31
C ASN A 48 12.27 2.59 -12.13
N GLN A 49 12.86 3.11 -11.05
CA GLN A 49 14.28 2.95 -10.68
C GLN A 49 14.52 1.95 -9.54
N LEU A 50 13.46 1.31 -9.04
CA LEU A 50 13.55 0.28 -8.02
C LEU A 50 13.20 -1.08 -8.63
N ASP A 51 14.01 -2.08 -8.32
CA ASP A 51 13.60 -3.46 -8.57
C ASP A 51 12.65 -3.97 -7.46
N THR A 52 12.10 -5.18 -7.67
CA THR A 52 11.15 -5.77 -6.73
C THR A 52 11.76 -6.09 -5.37
N GLN A 53 13.06 -6.39 -5.30
CA GLN A 53 13.73 -6.70 -4.04
C GLN A 53 13.95 -5.40 -3.24
N GLU A 54 14.49 -4.37 -3.89
CA GLU A 54 14.69 -3.04 -3.30
C GLU A 54 13.38 -2.45 -2.79
N LEU A 55 12.28 -2.67 -3.52
CA LEU A 55 10.94 -2.24 -3.08
C LEU A 55 10.53 -2.88 -1.74
N MET A 56 10.77 -4.19 -1.61
CA MET A 56 10.35 -4.94 -0.42
C MET A 56 11.24 -4.65 0.78
N GLU A 57 12.52 -4.37 0.57
CA GLU A 57 13.47 -4.02 1.64
C GLU A 57 13.22 -2.61 2.23
N ASN A 58 12.57 -1.72 1.48
CA ASN A 58 12.32 -0.32 1.87
C ASN A 58 10.87 -0.03 2.30
N THR A 59 10.15 -1.08 2.69
CA THR A 59 8.79 -1.00 3.23
C THR A 59 8.79 -0.59 4.71
N LEU A 60 7.79 0.18 5.12
CA LEU A 60 7.57 0.62 6.50
C LEU A 60 6.72 -0.42 7.25
N ASP A 61 7.30 -0.95 8.34
CA ASP A 61 6.60 -1.89 9.23
C ASP A 61 6.12 -1.26 10.55
N SER A 62 6.56 -0.03 10.84
CA SER A 62 6.17 0.70 12.06
C SER A 62 4.94 1.55 11.82
N LEU A 63 3.78 1.04 12.24
CA LEU A 63 2.48 1.71 12.12
C LEU A 63 1.86 2.00 13.48
N GLN A 64 1.18 3.13 13.57
CA GLN A 64 0.27 3.45 14.66
C GLN A 64 -1.17 3.24 14.18
N TYR A 65 -2.03 2.74 15.06
CA TYR A 65 -3.42 2.45 14.76
C TYR A 65 -4.30 2.73 15.98
N GLU A 66 -5.56 3.02 15.72
CA GLU A 66 -6.60 3.18 16.75
C GLU A 66 -7.94 2.63 16.23
N PRO A 67 -8.79 2.09 17.10
CA PRO A 67 -10.14 1.69 16.71
C PRO A 67 -10.98 2.93 16.39
N ILE A 68 -11.74 2.87 15.30
CA ILE A 68 -12.72 3.90 14.99
C ILE A 68 -14.02 3.55 15.73
N ASN A 69 -14.47 4.44 16.63
CA ASN A 69 -15.80 4.36 17.24
C ASN A 69 -16.86 4.77 16.20
N PHE A 70 -17.14 3.87 15.26
CA PHE A 70 -18.15 4.10 14.25
C PHE A 70 -19.53 3.80 14.86
N GLN A 71 -20.31 4.85 15.16
CA GLN A 71 -21.75 4.70 15.29
C GLN A 71 -22.35 4.90 13.89
N PRO A 72 -22.82 3.83 13.21
CA PRO A 72 -23.48 4.01 11.94
C PRO A 72 -24.74 4.85 12.15
N SER A 73 -24.77 6.05 11.57
CA SER A 73 -26.01 6.80 11.40
C SER A 73 -26.84 6.08 10.34
N PHE A 74 -27.73 5.20 10.79
CA PHE A 74 -28.80 4.74 9.92
C PHE A 74 -29.69 5.95 9.64
N PHE A 75 -29.70 6.39 8.37
CA PHE A 75 -30.74 7.27 7.84
C PHE A 75 -32.08 6.56 7.87
#